data_AF-A0AAV8APU5-F1
#
_entry.id   AF-A0AAV8APU5-F1
#
_cell.length_a   1.000
_cell.length_b   1.000
_cell.length_c   1.000
_cell.angle_alpha   90.00
_cell.angle_beta   90.00
_cell.angle_gamma   90.00
#
_symmetry.space_group_name_H-M   'P 1'
#
loop_
_entity.id
_entity.type
_entity.pdbx_description
1 polymer ?
#
loop_
_entity_poly.entity_id
_entity_poly.type
_entity_poly.pdbx_seq_one_letter_code
_entity_poly.pdbx_strand_id
1 'polypeptide(L)'
;MVRCFNDSYLIDCNFCIYYCLHCCSSRDIDGIREPVSGSLLYGNNIISAPVAAATAVFLIYPIGQGSFSDGMPLGISGTFNFMIVFQAEHNILMHPFHMLGVAGVFGGSLFSAMHGSLVTSSLIRETTENESANEGYRFGQEEETYNIVAAHGILPINLPIC
;
A
#
# COMPACT_ATOMS: atom_id res chain seq x y z
N MET A 1 -11.49 -25.78 24.66
CA MET A 1 -10.59 -25.85 23.49
C MET A 1 -10.59 -24.52 22.73
N VAL A 2 -10.44 -23.33 23.36
CA VAL A 2 -10.28 -22.05 22.62
C VAL A 2 -9.60 -20.99 23.52
N ARG A 3 -8.39 -21.28 24.04
CA ARG A 3 -7.53 -20.28 24.70
C ARG A 3 -6.04 -20.53 24.40
N CYS A 4 -5.73 -21.15 23.25
CA CYS A 4 -4.37 -21.60 22.90
C CYS A 4 -3.95 -21.28 21.46
N PHE A 5 -4.45 -20.20 20.87
CA PHE A 5 -3.89 -19.61 19.65
C PHE A 5 -3.52 -18.16 19.98
N ASN A 6 -2.36 -18.00 20.62
CA ASN A 6 -1.79 -16.70 21.01
C ASN A 6 -1.67 -15.77 19.79
N ASP A 7 -2.09 -14.52 19.97
CA ASP A 7 -1.90 -13.22 19.29
C ASP A 7 -1.14 -13.06 17.94
N SER A 8 -0.43 -14.05 17.40
CA SER A 8 0.42 -13.92 16.22
C SER A 8 -0.34 -13.91 14.88
N TYR A 9 -1.54 -14.48 14.78
CA TYR A 9 -2.25 -14.67 13.49
C TYR A 9 -3.01 -13.44 12.97
N LEU A 10 -3.08 -12.38 13.76
CA LEU A 10 -3.98 -11.26 13.56
C LEU A 10 -3.23 -9.96 13.29
N ILE A 11 -1.99 -9.95 13.78
CA ILE A 11 -0.84 -9.19 13.32
C ILE A 11 -0.52 -9.49 11.84
N ASP A 12 -0.97 -10.63 11.32
CA ASP A 12 -0.83 -11.08 9.92
C ASP A 12 -1.62 -10.26 8.89
N CYS A 13 -2.55 -9.36 9.26
CA CYS A 13 -3.21 -8.53 8.23
C CYS A 13 -2.27 -7.47 7.64
N ASN A 14 -1.55 -6.72 8.48
CA ASN A 14 -0.51 -5.80 8.03
C ASN A 14 0.81 -6.54 7.74
N PHE A 15 1.10 -7.65 8.43
CA PHE A 15 2.26 -8.48 8.13
C PHE A 15 2.11 -9.28 6.83
N CYS A 16 0.96 -9.80 6.43
CA CYS A 16 0.79 -10.38 5.09
C CYS A 16 0.93 -9.30 4.02
N ILE A 17 0.31 -8.13 4.16
CA ILE A 17 0.48 -7.08 3.13
C ILE A 17 1.94 -6.62 3.09
N TYR A 18 2.60 -6.37 4.23
CA TYR A 18 3.99 -5.88 4.25
C TYR A 18 5.03 -6.98 3.96
N TYR A 19 4.90 -8.18 4.53
CA TYR A 19 5.79 -9.34 4.32
C TYR A 19 5.53 -10.01 2.97
N CYS A 20 4.28 -10.29 2.57
CA CYS A 20 4.01 -10.82 1.22
C CYS A 20 4.34 -9.82 0.13
N LEU A 21 4.23 -8.50 0.36
CA LEU A 21 4.68 -7.50 -0.61
C LEU A 21 6.20 -7.30 -0.59
N HIS A 22 6.87 -7.22 0.57
CA HIS A 22 8.31 -6.88 0.61
C HIS A 22 9.24 -8.10 0.73
N CYS A 23 9.03 -9.05 1.64
CA CYS A 23 10.11 -9.97 2.07
C CYS A 23 9.76 -11.47 2.12
N CYS A 24 8.59 -11.91 1.67
CA CYS A 24 8.23 -13.32 1.75
C CYS A 24 9.14 -14.14 0.82
N SER A 25 9.86 -15.09 1.41
CA SER A 25 10.68 -16.06 0.68
C SER A 25 9.79 -17.03 -0.08
N SER A 26 10.29 -17.52 -1.22
CA SER A 26 9.55 -18.43 -2.08
C SER A 26 9.10 -19.68 -1.31
N ARG A 27 7.80 -20.02 -1.39
CA ARG A 27 7.19 -21.15 -0.68
C ARG A 27 6.79 -22.23 -1.68
N ASP A 28 7.09 -23.49 -1.35
CA ASP A 28 6.69 -24.66 -2.13
C ASP A 28 5.24 -25.00 -1.81
N ILE A 29 4.32 -24.37 -2.55
CA ILE A 29 2.87 -24.44 -2.32
C ILE A 29 2.32 -25.85 -2.64
N ASP A 30 2.91 -26.52 -3.62
CA ASP A 30 2.42 -27.82 -4.13
C ASP A 30 3.21 -29.02 -3.55
N GLY A 31 4.24 -28.78 -2.74
CA GLY A 31 5.06 -29.83 -2.12
C GLY A 31 5.92 -30.62 -3.12
N ILE A 32 6.14 -30.06 -4.32
CA ILE A 32 6.89 -30.68 -5.43
C ILE A 32 8.31 -30.13 -5.56
N ARG A 33 8.76 -29.33 -4.58
CA ARG A 33 10.06 -28.65 -4.55
C ARG A 33 10.20 -27.55 -5.61
N GLU A 34 9.09 -26.91 -5.99
CA GLU A 34 9.05 -25.76 -6.92
C GLU A 34 8.53 -24.52 -6.16
N PRO A 35 9.42 -23.70 -5.58
CA PRO A 35 9.00 -22.62 -4.71
C PRO A 35 8.48 -21.42 -5.50
N VAL A 36 7.23 -21.02 -5.26
CA VAL A 36 6.59 -19.86 -5.89
C VAL A 36 6.80 -18.62 -5.00
N SER A 37 7.28 -17.52 -5.59
CA SER A 37 7.46 -16.25 -4.87
C SER A 37 6.28 -15.31 -5.11
N GLY A 38 5.80 -14.65 -4.05
CA GLY A 38 4.73 -13.64 -4.12
C GLY A 38 5.19 -12.20 -3.83
N SER A 39 6.48 -12.00 -3.53
CA SER A 39 7.02 -10.71 -3.07
C SER A 39 7.63 -9.84 -4.16
N LEU A 40 7.59 -8.52 -3.94
CA LEU A 40 8.13 -7.47 -4.80
C LEU A 40 9.65 -7.59 -4.94
N LEU A 41 10.36 -7.98 -3.88
CA LEU A 41 11.81 -8.25 -3.92
C LEU A 41 12.18 -9.45 -4.80
N TYR A 42 11.24 -10.35 -5.10
CA TYR A 42 11.42 -11.50 -6.00
C TYR A 42 10.68 -11.33 -7.33
N GLY A 43 10.34 -10.09 -7.71
CA GLY A 43 9.85 -9.76 -9.05
C GLY A 43 8.33 -9.74 -9.23
N ASN A 44 7.53 -9.72 -8.16
CA ASN A 44 6.06 -9.55 -8.24
C ASN A 44 5.63 -8.08 -8.21
N ASN A 45 4.42 -7.77 -8.68
CA ASN A 45 3.92 -6.40 -8.85
C ASN A 45 3.00 -5.95 -7.68
N ILE A 46 2.77 -4.63 -7.57
CA ILE A 46 1.95 -3.99 -6.51
C ILE A 46 0.47 -4.42 -6.52
N ILE A 47 0.00 -5.06 -7.61
CA ILE A 47 -1.41 -5.50 -7.74
C ILE A 47 -1.77 -6.56 -6.69
N SER A 48 -0.79 -7.26 -6.11
CA SER A 48 -1.01 -8.24 -5.05
C SER A 48 -1.37 -7.61 -3.69
N ALA A 49 -1.04 -6.34 -3.42
CA ALA A 49 -1.22 -5.73 -2.09
C ALA A 49 -2.70 -5.53 -1.69
N PRO A 50 -3.59 -4.99 -2.55
CA PRO A 50 -5.02 -4.91 -2.22
C PRO A 50 -5.68 -6.28 -2.07
N VAL A 51 -5.23 -7.26 -2.87
CA VAL A 51 -5.71 -8.64 -2.78
C VAL A 51 -5.31 -9.25 -1.44
N ALA A 52 -4.05 -9.11 -1.03
CA ALA A 52 -3.56 -9.58 0.26
C ALA A 52 -4.32 -8.94 1.44
N ALA A 53 -4.62 -7.63 1.35
CA ALA A 53 -5.40 -6.92 2.36
C ALA A 53 -6.83 -7.47 2.49
N ALA A 54 -7.51 -7.68 1.36
CA ALA A 54 -8.84 -8.25 1.32
C ALA A 54 -8.85 -9.70 1.84
N THR A 55 -7.89 -10.53 1.43
CA THR A 55 -7.75 -11.90 1.92
C THR A 55 -7.56 -11.95 3.44
N ALA A 56 -6.78 -11.03 4.01
CA ALA A 56 -6.50 -11.07 5.44
C ALA A 56 -7.74 -10.75 6.29
N VAL A 57 -8.53 -9.76 5.88
CA VAL A 57 -9.70 -9.29 6.63
C VAL A 57 -10.95 -10.16 6.38
N PHE A 58 -11.14 -10.67 5.16
CA PHE A 58 -12.33 -11.45 4.81
C PHE A 58 -12.17 -12.96 4.94
N LEU A 59 -10.93 -13.49 4.96
CA LEU A 59 -10.68 -14.92 5.04
C LEU A 59 -9.82 -15.28 6.26
N ILE A 60 -8.62 -14.71 6.40
CA ILE A 60 -7.67 -15.15 7.45
C ILE A 60 -8.19 -14.84 8.85
N TYR A 61 -8.67 -13.61 9.08
CA TYR A 61 -9.23 -13.22 10.38
C TYR A 61 -10.41 -14.09 10.83
N PRO A 62 -11.47 -14.28 10.03
CA PRO A 62 -12.58 -15.14 10.43
C PRO A 62 -12.20 -16.62 10.61
N ILE A 63 -11.25 -17.14 9.82
CA ILE A 63 -10.72 -18.50 10.03
C ILE A 63 -9.97 -18.59 11.36
N GLY A 64 -9.15 -17.59 11.70
CA GLY A 64 -8.40 -17.53 12.96
C GLY A 64 -9.30 -17.41 14.20
N GLN A 65 -10.45 -16.72 14.07
CA GLN A 65 -11.47 -16.63 15.11
C GLN A 65 -12.39 -17.85 15.18
N GLY A 66 -12.41 -18.67 14.13
CA GLY A 66 -13.29 -19.85 14.03
C GLY A 66 -14.72 -19.54 13.58
N SER A 67 -15.00 -18.31 13.14
CA SER A 67 -16.30 -17.88 12.62
C SER A 67 -16.19 -16.80 11.55
N PHE A 68 -16.92 -16.97 10.44
CA PHE A 68 -17.11 -15.92 9.43
C PHE A 68 -17.98 -14.75 9.91
N SER A 69 -18.69 -14.87 11.04
CA SER A 69 -19.44 -13.74 11.62
C SER A 69 -18.53 -12.64 12.15
N ASP A 70 -17.28 -12.97 12.47
CA ASP A 70 -16.32 -12.01 13.05
C ASP A 70 -15.52 -11.30 11.95
N GLY A 71 -15.62 -11.76 10.70
CA GLY A 71 -15.04 -11.09 9.53
C GLY A 71 -15.63 -9.69 9.33
N MET A 72 -14.90 -8.83 8.60
CA MET A 72 -15.37 -7.48 8.33
C MET A 72 -16.70 -7.50 7.56
N PRO A 73 -17.76 -6.84 8.06
CA PRO A 73 -19.01 -6.72 7.31
C PRO A 73 -18.84 -5.79 6.11
N LEU A 74 -19.50 -6.12 5.00
CA LEU A 74 -19.51 -5.30 3.78
C LEU A 74 -20.44 -4.09 3.96
N GLY A 75 -19.87 -3.00 4.50
CA GLY A 75 -20.56 -1.71 4.63
C GLY A 75 -19.83 -0.77 5.57
N ILE A 76 -20.00 0.54 5.37
CA ILE A 76 -19.27 1.57 6.11
C ILE A 76 -19.44 1.44 7.64
N SER A 77 -20.67 1.28 8.11
CA SER A 77 -20.95 1.06 9.54
C SER A 77 -20.35 -0.24 10.08
N GLY A 78 -20.38 -1.29 9.25
CA GLY A 78 -19.77 -2.59 9.57
C GLY A 78 -18.26 -2.53 9.71
N THR A 79 -17.59 -1.78 8.82
CA THR A 79 -16.15 -1.52 8.89
C THR A 79 -15.77 -0.80 10.19
N PHE A 80 -16.53 0.23 10.60
CA PHE A 80 -16.28 0.91 11.88
C PHE A 80 -16.50 -0.01 13.08
N ASN A 81 -17.55 -0.82 13.06
CA ASN A 81 -17.81 -1.79 14.12
C ASN A 81 -16.65 -2.80 14.25
N PHE A 82 -16.19 -3.35 13.13
CA PHE A 82 -15.04 -4.23 13.08
C PHE A 82 -13.79 -3.56 13.69
N MET A 83 -13.48 -2.32 13.30
CA MET A 83 -12.31 -1.60 13.83
C MET A 83 -12.35 -1.40 15.36
N ILE A 84 -13.54 -1.10 15.91
CA ILE A 84 -13.70 -0.89 17.36
C ILE A 84 -13.53 -2.20 18.12
N VAL A 85 -14.17 -3.28 17.66
CA VAL A 85 -14.05 -4.61 18.27
C VAL A 85 -12.62 -5.13 18.15
N PHE A 86 -11.98 -4.95 17.00
CA PHE A 86 -10.60 -5.36 16.76
C PHE A 86 -9.61 -4.60 17.66
N GLN A 87 -9.85 -3.32 17.91
CA GLN A 87 -9.08 -2.55 18.88
C GLN A 87 -9.30 -3.04 20.32
N ALA A 88 -10.53 -3.41 20.68
CA ALA A 88 -10.85 -3.90 22.02
C ALA A 88 -10.22 -5.26 22.32
N GLU A 89 -10.25 -6.18 21.35
CA GLU A 89 -9.73 -7.55 21.52
C GLU A 89 -8.21 -7.63 21.30
N HIS A 90 -7.62 -6.79 20.44
CA HIS A 90 -6.23 -6.95 20.00
C HIS A 90 -5.33 -5.73 20.17
N ASN A 91 -5.87 -4.61 20.67
CA ASN A 91 -5.11 -3.38 20.90
C ASN A 91 -4.24 -2.95 19.69
N ILE A 92 -4.81 -3.02 18.48
CA ILE A 92 -4.08 -2.88 17.22
C ILE A 92 -3.29 -1.57 17.11
N LEU A 93 -3.75 -0.48 17.74
CA LEU A 93 -3.04 0.80 17.75
C LEU A 93 -1.61 0.72 18.32
N MET A 94 -1.37 -0.20 19.26
CA MET A 94 -0.05 -0.38 19.87
C MET A 94 0.83 -1.38 19.10
N HIS A 95 0.31 -1.98 18.03
CA HIS A 95 1.03 -3.01 17.28
C HIS A 95 2.00 -2.39 16.25
N PRO A 96 3.30 -2.75 16.23
CA PRO A 96 4.30 -2.15 15.34
C PRO A 96 3.95 -2.27 13.86
N PHE A 97 3.33 -3.36 13.41
CA PHE A 97 2.91 -3.48 12.01
C PHE A 97 1.72 -2.59 11.64
N HIS A 98 0.85 -2.26 12.59
CA HIS A 98 -0.18 -1.25 12.34
C HIS A 98 0.47 0.13 12.20
N MET A 99 1.45 0.45 13.05
CA MET A 99 2.22 1.70 12.93
C MET A 99 2.98 1.80 11.60
N LEU A 100 3.60 0.70 11.13
CA LEU A 100 4.25 0.66 9.82
C LEU A 100 3.24 0.82 8.66
N GLY A 101 2.08 0.17 8.74
CA GLY A 101 1.01 0.33 7.74
C GLY A 101 0.52 1.78 7.68
N VAL A 102 0.30 2.40 8.83
CA VAL A 102 -0.06 3.82 8.96
C VAL A 102 1.03 4.71 8.35
N ALA A 103 2.30 4.49 8.68
CA ALA A 103 3.42 5.23 8.09
C ALA A 103 3.48 5.06 6.56
N GLY A 104 3.18 3.87 6.04
CA GLY A 104 3.11 3.61 4.60
C GLY A 104 1.99 4.38 3.89
N VAL A 105 0.78 4.41 4.47
CA VAL A 105 -0.37 5.15 3.90
C VAL A 105 -0.14 6.67 3.97
N PHE A 106 0.34 7.18 5.10
CA PHE A 106 0.68 8.60 5.23
C PHE A 106 1.85 9.00 4.34
N GLY A 107 2.91 8.19 4.28
CA GLY A 107 4.06 8.43 3.41
C GLY A 107 3.68 8.37 1.93
N GLY A 108 2.90 7.37 1.52
CA GLY A 108 2.42 7.23 0.14
C GLY A 108 1.56 8.40 -0.32
N SER A 109 0.62 8.85 0.51
CA SER A 109 -0.20 10.03 0.19
C SER A 109 0.63 11.32 0.17
N LEU A 110 1.57 11.48 1.10
CA LEU A 110 2.51 12.61 1.11
C LEU A 110 3.38 12.65 -0.14
N PHE A 111 4.00 11.54 -0.52
CA PHE A 111 4.85 11.47 -1.72
C PHE A 111 4.04 11.59 -3.01
N SER A 112 2.82 11.06 -3.06
CA SER A 112 1.92 11.26 -4.19
C SER A 112 1.59 12.75 -4.37
N ALA A 113 1.28 13.45 -3.28
CA ALA A 113 0.99 14.89 -3.32
C ALA A 113 2.24 15.71 -3.67
N MET A 114 3.39 15.36 -3.09
CA MET A 114 4.68 16.03 -3.35
C MET A 114 5.12 15.85 -4.80
N HIS A 115 5.02 14.63 -5.34
CA HIS A 115 5.36 14.37 -6.73
C HIS A 115 4.44 15.14 -7.68
N GLY A 116 3.13 15.09 -7.45
CA GLY A 116 2.15 15.84 -8.25
C GLY A 116 2.39 17.35 -8.21
N SER A 117 2.73 17.91 -7.04
CA SER A 117 3.00 19.34 -6.90
C SER A 117 4.31 19.78 -7.55
N LEU A 118 5.38 18.95 -7.49
CA LEU A 118 6.66 19.25 -8.14
C LEU A 118 6.56 19.19 -9.67
N VAL A 119 5.86 18.18 -10.20
CA VAL A 119 5.63 18.07 -11.65
C VAL A 119 4.78 19.26 -12.12
N THR A 120 3.68 19.57 -11.43
CA THR A 120 2.80 20.67 -11.83
C THR A 120 3.48 22.05 -11.75
N SER A 121 4.36 22.27 -10.77
CA SER A 121 5.07 23.55 -10.60
C SER A 121 6.23 23.75 -11.57
N SER A 122 6.66 22.71 -12.28
CA SER A 122 7.79 22.75 -13.23
C SER A 122 7.38 22.47 -14.68
N LEU A 123 6.08 22.50 -14.98
CA LEU A 123 5.56 22.37 -16.34
C LEU A 123 6.15 23.41 -17.30
N ILE A 124 6.55 22.96 -18.48
CA ILE A 124 6.99 23.85 -19.56
C ILE A 124 5.74 24.51 -20.16
N ARG A 125 5.76 25.83 -20.30
CA ARG A 125 4.60 26.59 -20.76
C ARG A 125 4.44 26.48 -22.28
N GLU A 126 3.58 25.56 -22.69
CA GLU A 126 3.21 25.33 -24.11
C GLU A 126 1.87 25.97 -24.50
N THR A 127 1.15 26.54 -23.53
CA THR A 127 -0.19 27.11 -23.74
C THR A 127 -0.28 28.60 -23.35
N THR A 128 -1.36 29.23 -23.80
CA THR A 128 -1.82 30.58 -23.45
C THR A 128 -2.62 30.57 -22.14
N GLU A 129 -2.85 31.74 -21.55
CA GLU A 129 -3.55 31.87 -20.25
C GLU A 129 -5.04 31.50 -20.30
N ASN A 130 -5.64 31.48 -21.50
CA ASN A 130 -7.07 31.23 -21.69
C ASN A 130 -7.41 29.76 -21.97
N GLU A 131 -6.42 28.87 -21.99
CA GLU A 131 -6.59 27.44 -22.24
C GLU A 131 -5.95 26.61 -21.12
N SER A 132 -6.35 25.35 -20.98
CA SER A 132 -5.83 24.49 -19.92
C SER A 132 -4.37 24.12 -20.21
N ALA A 133 -3.51 24.17 -19.19
CA ALA A 133 -2.13 23.69 -19.27
C ALA A 133 -2.02 22.21 -19.68
N ASN A 134 -3.09 21.42 -19.49
CA ASN A 134 -3.13 20.02 -19.91
C ASN A 134 -3.10 19.85 -21.43
N GLU A 135 -3.62 20.81 -22.19
CA GLU A 135 -3.60 20.80 -23.67
C GLU A 135 -2.18 20.99 -24.23
N GLY A 136 -1.23 21.44 -23.39
CA GLY A 136 0.18 21.53 -23.74
C GLY A 136 0.87 20.17 -23.88
N TYR A 137 0.31 19.11 -23.27
CA TYR A 137 0.83 17.74 -23.40
C TYR A 137 0.20 17.01 -24.58
N ARG A 138 1.04 16.36 -25.41
CA ARG A 138 0.59 15.46 -26.48
C ARG A 138 0.93 14.01 -26.14
N PHE A 139 -0.07 13.14 -26.25
CA PHE A 139 0.14 11.70 -26.05
C PHE A 139 1.17 11.15 -27.04
N GLY A 140 2.24 10.56 -26.53
CA GLY A 140 3.33 10.00 -27.32
C GLY A 140 4.41 11.01 -27.74
N GLN A 141 4.47 12.20 -27.15
CA GLN A 141 5.58 13.13 -27.36
C GLN A 141 6.91 12.56 -26.85
N GLU A 142 8.01 12.88 -27.54
CA GLU A 142 9.36 12.44 -27.18
C GLU A 142 10.02 13.34 -26.11
N GLU A 143 9.58 14.60 -26.02
CA GLU A 143 10.15 15.58 -25.07
C GLU A 143 9.43 15.56 -23.72
N GLU A 144 10.20 15.77 -22.64
CA GLU A 144 9.69 15.85 -21.28
C GLU A 144 8.76 17.07 -21.10
N THR A 145 7.61 16.88 -20.45
CA THR A 145 6.59 17.93 -20.26
C THR A 145 6.93 18.92 -19.14
N TYR A 146 7.90 18.58 -18.29
CA TYR A 146 8.30 19.39 -17.14
C TYR A 146 9.82 19.44 -17.00
N ASN A 147 10.31 20.49 -16.34
CA ASN A 147 11.74 20.67 -16.12
C ASN A 147 12.17 20.04 -14.78
N ILE A 148 12.77 18.85 -14.86
CA ILE A 148 13.29 18.13 -13.68
C ILE A 148 14.35 18.92 -12.90
N VAL A 149 15.17 19.72 -13.58
CA VAL A 149 16.21 20.55 -12.93
C VAL A 149 15.56 21.68 -12.13
N ALA A 150 14.49 22.27 -12.66
CA ALA A 150 13.71 23.27 -11.93
C ALA A 150 12.98 22.64 -10.72
N ALA A 151 12.36 21.47 -10.89
CA ALA A 151 11.73 20.72 -9.80
C ALA A 151 12.74 20.38 -8.68
N HIS A 152 13.95 19.97 -9.05
CA HIS A 152 15.03 19.69 -8.10
C HIS A 152 15.54 20.96 -7.40
N GLY A 153 15.55 22.10 -8.10
CA GLY A 153 15.85 23.40 -7.49
C GLY A 153 14.82 23.84 -6.44
N ILE A 154 13.55 23.43 -6.57
CA ILE A 154 12.46 23.73 -5.63
C ILE A 154 12.54 22.86 -4.37
N LEU A 155 12.92 21.59 -4.52
CA LEU A 155 13.10 20.66 -3.42
C LEU A 155 14.59 20.31 -3.25
N PRO A 156 15.37 21.11 -2.48
CA PRO A 156 16.81 20.91 -2.32
C PRO A 156 17.09 19.75 -1.36
N ILE A 157 16.72 18.55 -1.76
CA ILE A 157 17.14 17.31 -1.13
C ILE A 157 18.21 16.75 -2.06
N ASN A 158 19.44 16.60 -1.55
CA ASN A 158 20.56 15.93 -2.25
C ASN A 158 20.28 14.42 -2.39
N LEU A 159 19.17 14.04 -3.03
CA LEU A 159 19.01 12.70 -3.57
C LEU A 159 19.75 12.65 -4.91
N PRO A 160 20.57 11.63 -5.17
CA PRO A 160 21.16 11.44 -6.48
C PRO A 160 20.01 11.34 -7.50
N ILE A 161 20.01 12.28 -8.43
CA ILE A 161 19.30 12.17 -9.71
C ILE A 161 19.91 10.94 -10.37
N CYS A 162 19.08 9.96 -10.76
CA CYS A 162 19.49 8.65 -11.30
C CYS A 162 20.72 8.69 -12.21
#